data_AF-A0A7X7GPV3-F1
#
_entry.id   AF-A0A7X7GPV3-F1
#
_cell.length_a   1.000
_cell.length_b   1.000
_cell.length_c   1.000
_cell.angle_alpha   90.00
_cell.angle_beta   90.00
_cell.angle_gamma   90.00
#
_symmetry.space_group_name_H-M   'P 1'
#
loop_
_entity.id
_entity.type
_entity.pdbx_description
1 polymer ?
#
loop_
_entity_poly.entity_id
_entity_poly.type
_entity_poly.pdbx_seq_one_letter_code
_entity_poly.pdbx_strand_id
1 'polypeptide(L)'
;MRLATLKVNGATAAGRVTGDEVTLLPFADVGDLLASGPGWAARAADGGEHSIPLRHAEFATLIPHPEKVLCVGANYQDHLDEVGLDVPQFPTLFAKYSRSLIGSGDVIVLPANSQAVDWEVELGVVIGAELRHADAKEALSAVAGYTIVNDVSMRDWQLRTSQFLQGKAFEAATPVGPYLVTPDEV
;
A
#
# COMPACT_ATOMS: atom_id res chain seq x y z
N MET A 1 14.40 4.90 6.89
CA MET A 1 14.20 5.75 5.69
C MET A 1 12.71 5.86 5.34
N ARG A 2 12.27 7.00 4.76
CA ARG A 2 10.91 7.19 4.23
C ARG A 2 10.91 7.44 2.73
N LEU A 3 10.07 6.71 2.00
CA LEU A 3 9.94 6.80 0.53
C LEU A 3 8.49 7.08 0.13
N ALA A 4 8.30 7.80 -0.97
CA ALA A 4 6.99 8.14 -1.50
C ALA A 4 6.98 8.03 -3.03
N THR A 5 5.81 7.91 -3.63
CA THR A 5 5.61 8.14 -5.07
C THR A 5 4.87 9.45 -5.25
N LEU A 6 5.45 10.37 -6.00
CA LEU A 6 4.93 11.71 -6.22
C LEU A 6 4.42 11.87 -7.65
N LYS A 7 3.37 12.67 -7.83
CA LYS A 7 2.93 13.20 -9.13
C LYS A 7 3.82 14.39 -9.48
N VAL A 8 4.51 14.32 -10.61
CA VAL A 8 5.44 15.37 -11.08
C VAL A 8 5.23 15.58 -12.57
N ASN A 9 4.78 16.78 -12.97
CA ASN A 9 4.61 17.18 -14.37
C ASN A 9 3.80 16.18 -15.24
N GLY A 10 2.75 15.58 -14.69
CA GLY A 10 1.90 14.62 -15.41
C GLY A 10 2.45 13.18 -15.47
N ALA A 11 3.58 12.91 -14.82
CA ALA A 11 4.13 11.58 -14.60
C ALA A 11 4.28 11.31 -13.09
N THR A 12 4.89 10.18 -12.72
CA THR A 12 5.28 9.89 -11.34
C THR A 12 6.80 9.85 -11.18
N ALA A 13 7.25 10.08 -9.96
CA ALA A 13 8.63 9.84 -9.54
C ALA A 13 8.68 9.28 -8.11
N ALA A 14 9.61 8.36 -7.85
CA ALA A 14 9.96 8.01 -6.48
C ALA A 14 10.61 9.21 -5.78
N GLY A 15 10.36 9.37 -4.48
CA GLY A 15 10.93 10.44 -3.67
C GLY A 15 11.39 9.92 -2.32
N ARG A 16 12.53 10.41 -1.84
CA ARG A 16 13.00 10.20 -0.47
C ARG A 16 12.60 11.39 0.40
N VAL A 17 11.90 11.13 1.49
CA VAL A 17 11.47 12.18 2.43
C VAL A 17 12.55 12.37 3.51
N THR A 18 12.93 13.61 3.77
CA THR A 18 13.89 13.97 4.83
C THR A 18 13.49 15.31 5.45
N GLY A 19 13.02 15.28 6.70
CA GLY A 19 12.40 16.46 7.33
C GLY A 19 11.20 16.93 6.52
N ASP A 20 11.21 18.22 6.16
CA ASP A 20 10.13 18.87 5.39
C ASP A 20 10.41 18.95 3.88
N GLU A 21 11.30 18.11 3.36
CA GLU A 21 11.67 18.08 1.94
C GLU A 21 11.53 16.66 1.36
N VAL A 22 11.29 16.59 0.06
CA VAL A 22 11.31 15.35 -0.72
C VAL A 22 12.31 15.46 -1.85
N THR A 23 13.34 14.62 -1.82
CA THR A 23 14.33 14.49 -2.90
C THR A 23 13.80 13.53 -3.97
N LEU A 24 13.62 14.00 -5.20
CA LEU A 24 13.17 13.18 -6.34
C LEU A 24 14.28 12.23 -6.77
N LEU A 25 13.96 10.95 -6.85
CA LEU A 25 14.85 9.87 -7.25
C LEU A 25 14.66 9.54 -8.74
N PRO A 26 15.68 8.98 -9.42
CA PRO A 26 15.62 8.65 -10.85
C PRO A 26 14.85 7.34 -11.12
N PHE A 27 13.66 7.18 -10.52
CA PHE A 27 12.77 6.04 -10.67
C PHE A 27 11.33 6.53 -10.84
N ALA A 28 10.52 5.82 -11.62
CA ALA A 28 9.15 6.24 -11.90
C ALA A 28 8.25 6.21 -10.64
N ASP A 29 8.52 5.29 -9.72
CA ASP A 29 7.79 5.13 -8.46
C ASP A 29 8.58 4.24 -7.49
N VAL A 30 8.08 4.07 -6.26
CA VAL A 30 8.74 3.23 -5.25
C VAL A 30 8.82 1.76 -5.70
N GLY A 31 7.87 1.26 -6.48
CA GLY A 31 7.92 -0.10 -7.03
C GLY A 31 9.09 -0.30 -8.00
N ASP A 32 9.29 0.65 -8.91
CA ASP A 32 10.44 0.69 -9.84
C ASP A 32 11.79 0.75 -9.10
N LEU A 33 11.86 1.57 -8.04
CA LEU A 33 13.01 1.61 -7.15
C LEU A 33 13.29 0.24 -6.50
N LEU A 34 12.28 -0.42 -5.93
CA LEU A 34 12.43 -1.75 -5.32
C LEU A 34 12.82 -2.81 -6.35
N ALA A 35 12.28 -2.73 -7.57
CA ALA A 35 12.59 -3.61 -8.69
C ALA A 35 14.04 -3.46 -9.19
N SER A 36 14.77 -2.40 -8.80
CA SER A 36 16.19 -2.24 -9.09
C SER A 36 17.11 -3.24 -8.37
N GLY A 37 16.56 -4.11 -7.53
CA GLY A 37 17.25 -5.22 -6.87
C GLY A 37 17.84 -4.86 -5.49
N PRO A 38 18.67 -5.72 -4.88
CA PRO A 38 19.07 -5.63 -3.46
C PRO A 38 19.75 -4.31 -3.04
N GLY A 39 20.29 -3.55 -4.00
CA GLY A 39 20.89 -2.24 -3.76
C GLY A 39 19.91 -1.06 -3.73
N TRP A 40 18.59 -1.30 -3.81
CA TRP A 40 17.58 -0.22 -3.87
C TRP A 40 17.71 0.77 -2.72
N ALA A 41 18.00 0.31 -1.49
CA ALA A 41 18.11 1.18 -0.33
C ALA A 41 19.29 2.15 -0.44
N ALA A 42 20.44 1.67 -0.92
CA ALA A 42 21.60 2.52 -1.19
C ALA A 42 21.30 3.51 -2.32
N ARG A 43 20.64 3.07 -3.41
CA ARG A 43 20.23 3.96 -4.50
C ARG A 43 19.25 5.04 -4.04
N ALA A 44 18.36 4.72 -3.10
CA ALA A 44 17.46 5.68 -2.51
C ALA A 44 18.20 6.67 -1.58
N ALA A 45 19.22 6.22 -0.85
CA ALA A 45 20.02 7.04 0.05
C ALA A 45 21.01 7.97 -0.68
N ASP A 46 21.57 7.52 -1.80
CA ASP A 46 22.58 8.28 -2.54
C ASP A 46 22.01 9.02 -3.76
N GLY A 47 20.81 8.64 -4.20
CA GLY A 47 20.19 9.15 -5.42
C GLY A 47 19.43 10.46 -5.24
N GLY A 48 19.18 11.10 -6.38
CA GLY A 48 18.36 12.30 -6.53
C GLY A 48 19.15 13.60 -6.42
N GLU A 49 18.81 14.56 -7.28
CA GLU A 49 19.51 15.85 -7.37
C GLU A 49 18.60 17.03 -7.01
N HIS A 50 17.29 16.87 -7.22
CA HIS A 50 16.30 17.92 -7.01
C HIS A 50 15.43 17.60 -5.80
N SER A 51 15.24 18.58 -4.92
CA SER A 51 14.32 18.47 -3.78
C SER A 51 13.22 19.52 -3.88
N ILE A 52 12.03 19.12 -3.45
CA ILE A 52 10.87 20.00 -3.32
C ILE A 52 10.38 20.03 -1.86
N PRO A 53 9.81 21.15 -1.39
CA PRO A 53 9.19 21.19 -0.08
C PRO A 53 8.06 20.16 0.02
N LEU A 54 8.04 19.37 1.08
CA LEU A 54 7.06 18.30 1.34
C LEU A 54 5.62 18.82 1.29
N ARG A 55 5.39 20.05 1.75
CA ARG A 55 4.07 20.71 1.68
C ARG A 55 3.55 20.95 0.25
N HIS A 56 4.42 20.89 -0.76
CA HIS A 56 4.05 21.01 -2.18
C HIS A 56 4.02 19.65 -2.87
N ALA A 57 4.30 18.55 -2.15
CA ALA A 57 4.32 17.21 -2.72
C ALA A 57 2.88 16.73 -2.97
N GLU A 58 2.62 16.29 -4.20
CA GLU A 58 1.38 15.62 -4.57
C GLU A 58 1.62 14.11 -4.61
N PHE A 59 0.97 13.34 -3.75
CA PHE A 59 1.20 11.90 -3.64
C PHE A 59 0.37 11.11 -4.68
N ALA A 60 1.02 10.16 -5.35
CA ALA A 60 0.32 9.06 -6.01
C ALA A 60 0.14 7.89 -5.03
N THR A 61 -0.51 6.81 -5.48
CA THR A 61 -0.42 5.54 -4.73
C THR A 61 1.04 5.10 -4.64
N LEU A 62 1.43 4.54 -3.50
CA LEU A 62 2.82 4.22 -3.20
C LEU A 62 3.47 3.35 -4.29
N ILE A 63 2.76 2.32 -4.77
CA ILE A 63 3.17 1.47 -5.88
C ILE A 63 1.99 1.43 -6.87
N PRO A 64 2.09 2.08 -8.05
CA PRO A 64 0.99 2.12 -9.02
C PRO A 64 0.65 0.78 -9.66
N HIS A 65 1.65 -0.09 -9.84
CA HIS A 65 1.49 -1.35 -10.58
C HIS A 65 2.06 -2.56 -9.82
N PRO A 66 1.59 -2.85 -8.59
CA PRO A 66 2.00 -4.06 -7.89
C PRO A 66 1.49 -5.29 -8.64
N GLU A 67 2.32 -6.33 -8.71
CA GLU A 67 1.92 -7.61 -9.31
C GLU A 67 0.81 -8.29 -8.49
N LYS A 68 0.88 -8.17 -7.16
CA LYS A 68 -0.06 -8.78 -6.22
C LYS A 68 -0.39 -7.80 -5.09
N VAL A 69 -1.67 -7.69 -4.74
CA VAL A 69 -2.14 -7.06 -3.50
C VAL A 69 -2.95 -8.10 -2.76
N LEU A 70 -2.34 -8.67 -1.73
CA LEU A 70 -2.95 -9.71 -0.89
C LEU A 70 -3.45 -9.06 0.40
N CYS A 71 -4.73 -9.24 0.67
CA CYS A 71 -5.39 -8.71 1.85
C CYS A 71 -5.68 -9.84 2.83
N VAL A 72 -5.66 -9.53 4.12
CA VAL A 72 -5.94 -10.48 5.20
C VAL A 72 -7.23 -10.07 5.89
N GLY A 73 -8.22 -10.95 5.90
CA GLY A 73 -9.47 -10.73 6.63
C GLY A 73 -9.34 -11.16 8.09
N ALA A 74 -10.03 -10.43 8.98
CA ALA A 74 -10.30 -10.84 10.35
C ALA A 74 -9.05 -11.18 11.19
N ASN A 75 -8.10 -10.24 11.23
CA ASN A 75 -6.76 -10.44 11.82
C ASN A 75 -6.49 -9.61 13.10
N TYR A 76 -7.53 -9.05 13.71
CA TYR A 76 -7.48 -8.36 15.00
C TYR A 76 -8.53 -8.95 15.94
N GLN A 77 -8.15 -9.28 17.17
CA GLN A 77 -9.05 -9.90 18.14
C GLN A 77 -10.29 -9.05 18.40
N ASP A 78 -10.10 -7.75 18.63
CA ASP A 78 -11.21 -6.84 18.90
C ASP A 78 -12.21 -6.79 17.73
N HIS A 79 -11.71 -6.86 16.50
CA HIS A 79 -12.57 -6.91 15.32
C HIS A 79 -13.32 -8.25 15.21
N LEU A 80 -12.66 -9.37 15.53
CA LEU A 80 -13.31 -10.69 15.60
C LEU A 80 -14.46 -10.70 16.62
N ASP A 81 -14.22 -10.10 17.79
CA ASP A 81 -15.21 -9.98 18.85
C ASP A 81 -16.41 -9.11 18.42
N GLU A 82 -16.16 -8.01 17.70
CA GLU A 82 -17.19 -7.11 17.16
C GLU A 82 -18.12 -7.83 16.17
N VAL A 83 -17.55 -8.62 15.25
CA VAL A 83 -18.34 -9.33 14.22
C VAL A 83 -18.83 -10.71 14.66
N GLY A 84 -18.45 -11.15 15.87
CA GLY A 84 -18.86 -12.44 16.44
C GLY A 84 -18.25 -13.65 15.73
N LEU A 85 -17.00 -13.54 15.29
CA LEU A 85 -16.27 -14.62 14.61
C LEU A 85 -15.22 -15.26 15.52
N ASP A 86 -15.04 -16.57 15.38
CA ASP A 86 -13.93 -17.28 16.03
C ASP A 86 -12.58 -16.92 15.37
N VAL A 87 -11.49 -17.04 16.13
CA VAL A 87 -10.13 -16.90 15.61
C VAL A 87 -9.90 -17.94 14.51
N PRO A 88 -9.60 -17.52 13.26
CA PRO A 88 -9.44 -18.46 12.16
C PRO A 88 -8.15 -19.29 12.33
N GLN A 89 -8.23 -20.59 12.05
CA GLN A 89 -7.05 -21.48 12.08
C GLN A 89 -6.02 -21.16 10.99
N PHE A 90 -6.47 -20.56 9.89
CA PHE A 90 -5.65 -20.17 8.74
C PHE A 90 -6.03 -18.76 8.30
N PRO A 91 -5.08 -17.95 7.81
CA PRO A 91 -5.40 -16.59 7.34
C PRO A 91 -6.44 -16.60 6.22
N THR A 92 -7.46 -15.74 6.34
CA THR A 92 -8.40 -15.49 5.25
C THR A 92 -7.75 -14.56 4.25
N LEU A 93 -7.55 -15.01 3.01
CA LEU A 93 -6.90 -14.22 1.97
C LEU A 93 -7.88 -13.85 0.86
N PHE A 94 -7.79 -12.60 0.42
CA PHE A 94 -8.45 -12.10 -0.79
C PHE A 94 -7.54 -11.11 -1.50
N ALA A 95 -7.93 -10.69 -2.69
CA ALA A 95 -7.13 -9.79 -3.51
C ALA A 95 -7.83 -8.45 -3.71
N LYS A 96 -7.00 -7.43 -3.89
CA LYS A 96 -7.37 -6.18 -4.56
C LYS A 96 -6.54 -6.04 -5.83
N TYR A 97 -7.00 -5.23 -6.75
CA TYR A 97 -6.29 -4.99 -8.01
C TYR A 97 -5.60 -3.63 -7.98
N SER A 98 -4.52 -3.49 -8.75
CA SER A 98 -3.76 -2.23 -8.86
C SER A 98 -4.64 -1.03 -9.20
N ARG A 99 -5.66 -1.21 -10.06
CA ARG A 99 -6.64 -0.16 -10.42
C ARG A 99 -7.55 0.29 -9.28
N SER A 100 -7.64 -0.46 -8.19
CA SER A 100 -8.35 0.00 -6.98
C SER A 100 -7.52 1.00 -6.19
N LEU A 101 -6.20 1.03 -6.36
CA LEU A 101 -5.28 1.81 -5.54
C LEU A 101 -5.24 3.28 -5.97
N ILE A 102 -5.22 4.19 -4.99
CA ILE A 102 -5.10 5.64 -5.20
C ILE A 102 -4.14 6.25 -4.18
N GLY A 103 -3.72 7.50 -4.43
CA GLY A 103 -2.89 8.22 -3.48
C GLY A 103 -3.59 8.43 -2.14
N SER A 104 -2.82 8.47 -1.06
CA SER A 104 -3.33 8.67 0.31
C SER A 104 -4.19 9.93 0.51
N GLY A 105 -4.02 10.96 -0.34
CA GLY A 105 -4.83 12.18 -0.33
C GLY A 105 -5.85 12.29 -1.48
N ASP A 106 -5.96 11.27 -2.32
CA ASP A 106 -6.90 11.28 -3.45
C ASP A 106 -8.34 11.10 -2.96
N VAL A 107 -9.29 11.73 -3.65
CA VAL A 107 -10.72 11.64 -3.33
C VAL A 107 -11.26 10.26 -3.73
N ILE A 108 -11.93 9.58 -2.79
CA ILE A 108 -12.72 8.38 -3.09
C ILE A 108 -14.10 8.83 -3.59
N VAL A 109 -14.41 8.53 -4.84
CA VAL A 109 -15.75 8.75 -5.40
C VAL A 109 -16.63 7.57 -5.04
N LEU A 110 -17.62 7.79 -4.16
CA LEU A 110 -18.53 6.73 -3.74
C LEU A 110 -19.32 6.19 -4.96
N PRO A 111 -19.32 4.88 -5.19
CA PRO A 111 -19.93 4.31 -6.38
C PRO A 111 -21.46 4.33 -6.26
N ALA A 112 -22.16 4.80 -7.29
CA ALA A 112 -23.62 4.98 -7.29
C ALA A 112 -24.42 3.67 -7.07
N ASN A 113 -23.80 2.52 -7.36
CA ASN A 113 -24.38 1.18 -7.22
C ASN A 113 -24.06 0.51 -5.87
N SER A 114 -23.46 1.20 -4.90
CA SER A 114 -23.35 0.74 -3.51
C SER A 114 -24.08 1.70 -2.57
N GLN A 115 -24.71 1.14 -1.54
CA GLN A 115 -25.38 1.90 -0.47
C GLN A 115 -24.73 1.69 0.90
N ALA A 116 -23.65 0.90 0.96
CA ALA A 116 -23.01 0.51 2.21
C ALA A 116 -21.48 0.52 2.05
N VAL A 117 -20.91 1.71 1.89
CA VAL A 117 -19.47 1.91 1.82
C VAL A 117 -18.90 2.08 3.22
N ASP A 118 -17.80 1.40 3.50
CA ASP A 118 -17.17 1.33 4.81
C ASP A 118 -15.64 1.43 4.71
N TRP A 119 -14.98 1.88 5.78
CA TRP A 119 -13.53 2.06 5.86
C TRP A 119 -12.88 0.95 6.69
N GLU A 120 -11.63 0.61 6.38
CA GLU A 120 -10.84 -0.33 7.16
C GLU A 120 -9.38 0.15 7.16
N VAL A 121 -8.89 0.66 8.28
CA VAL A 121 -7.49 1.10 8.39
C VAL A 121 -6.59 -0.11 8.60
N GLU A 122 -5.60 -0.27 7.74
CA GLU A 122 -4.77 -1.47 7.66
C GLU A 122 -3.27 -1.11 7.61
N LEU A 123 -2.45 -1.98 8.21
CA LEU A 123 -1.00 -1.95 8.01
C LEU A 123 -0.67 -2.61 6.67
N GLY A 124 -0.19 -1.81 5.72
CA GLY A 124 0.37 -2.34 4.47
C GLY A 124 1.80 -2.84 4.68
N VAL A 125 2.10 -4.06 4.24
CA VAL A 125 3.47 -4.62 4.22
C VAL A 125 3.95 -4.65 2.78
N VAL A 126 5.05 -3.98 2.49
CA VAL A 126 5.64 -3.93 1.14
C VAL A 126 6.82 -4.89 1.07
N ILE A 127 6.77 -5.80 0.11
CA ILE A 127 7.82 -6.80 -0.13
C ILE A 127 8.86 -6.22 -1.10
N GLY A 128 10.13 -6.24 -0.70
CA GLY A 128 11.26 -5.70 -1.46
C GLY A 128 12.16 -6.75 -2.12
N ALA A 129 11.94 -8.03 -1.84
CA ALA A 129 12.70 -9.13 -2.42
C ALA A 129 11.79 -10.32 -2.74
N GLU A 130 12.15 -11.08 -3.77
CA GLU A 130 11.39 -12.28 -4.15
C GLU A 130 11.38 -13.30 -3.00
N LEU A 131 10.20 -13.84 -2.70
CA LEU A 131 9.99 -14.86 -1.69
C LEU A 131 9.36 -16.10 -2.33
N ARG A 132 9.92 -17.28 -2.02
CA ARG A 132 9.37 -18.57 -2.42
C ARG A 132 9.67 -19.63 -1.37
N HIS A 133 8.63 -20.23 -0.79
CA HIS A 133 8.74 -21.22 0.29
C HIS A 133 9.58 -20.71 1.48
N ALA A 134 9.48 -19.42 1.76
CA ALA A 134 10.27 -18.76 2.79
C ALA A 134 9.79 -19.11 4.20
N ASP A 135 10.74 -19.25 5.12
CA ASP A 135 10.44 -19.27 6.55
C ASP A 135 10.11 -17.86 7.09
N ALA A 136 9.74 -17.77 8.36
CA ALA A 136 9.35 -16.50 8.98
C ALA A 136 10.50 -15.47 9.00
N LYS A 137 11.75 -15.91 9.17
CA LYS A 137 12.92 -15.03 9.22
C LYS A 137 13.25 -14.50 7.83
N GLU A 138 13.20 -15.35 6.82
CA GLU A 138 13.35 -14.99 5.41
C GLU A 138 12.26 -14.01 4.98
N ALA A 139 10.99 -14.28 5.36
CA ALA A 139 9.88 -13.39 5.08
C ALA A 139 10.07 -11.99 5.68
N LEU A 140 10.45 -11.89 6.95
CA LEU A 140 10.73 -10.61 7.61
C LEU A 140 11.91 -9.88 6.97
N SER A 141 12.94 -10.61 6.55
CA SER A 141 14.13 -10.02 5.90
C SER A 141 13.83 -9.45 4.50
N ALA A 142 12.76 -9.90 3.85
CA ALA A 142 12.34 -9.42 2.54
C ALA A 142 11.37 -8.23 2.61
N VAL A 143 10.94 -7.80 3.79
CA VAL A 143 10.09 -6.61 3.95
C VAL A 143 10.90 -5.36 3.60
N ALA A 144 10.49 -4.64 2.55
CA ALA A 144 11.06 -3.34 2.22
C ALA A 144 10.64 -2.27 3.24
N GLY A 145 9.41 -2.38 3.72
CA GLY A 145 8.86 -1.47 4.72
C GLY A 145 7.35 -1.58 4.85
N TYR A 146 6.80 -0.62 5.56
CA TYR A 146 5.41 -0.57 5.96
C TYR A 146 4.75 0.71 5.47
N THR A 147 3.44 0.66 5.24
CA THR A 147 2.63 1.82 4.85
C THR A 147 1.23 1.72 5.46
N ILE A 148 0.40 2.73 5.24
CA ILE A 148 -1.00 2.72 5.66
C ILE A 148 -1.85 2.42 4.42
N VAL A 149 -2.88 1.60 4.61
CA VAL A 149 -3.88 1.27 3.60
C VAL A 149 -5.27 1.54 4.19
N ASN A 150 -6.18 2.07 3.37
CA ASN A 150 -7.61 2.02 3.69
C ASN A 150 -8.29 1.00 2.78
N ASP A 151 -8.64 -0.18 3.30
CA ASP A 151 -9.31 -1.25 2.57
C ASP A 151 -10.83 -1.01 2.46
N VAL A 152 -11.17 0.06 1.74
CA VAL A 152 -12.56 0.48 1.51
C VAL A 152 -13.40 -0.66 0.96
N SER A 153 -14.56 -0.84 1.59
CA SER A 153 -15.44 -1.98 1.40
C SER A 153 -16.82 -1.53 0.98
N MET A 154 -17.30 -2.04 -0.14
CA MET A 154 -18.71 -1.96 -0.53
C MET A 154 -19.42 -3.17 0.08
N ARG A 155 -19.92 -3.05 1.32
CA ARG A 155 -20.42 -4.17 2.13
C ARG A 155 -21.60 -4.90 1.48
N ASP A 156 -22.48 -4.15 0.82
CA ASP A 156 -23.61 -4.68 0.06
C ASP A 156 -23.20 -5.51 -1.18
N TRP A 157 -21.96 -5.37 -1.64
CA TRP A 157 -21.34 -6.24 -2.64
C TRP A 157 -20.51 -7.36 -2.00
N GLN A 158 -19.75 -7.04 -0.95
CA GLN A 158 -18.88 -7.99 -0.23
C GLN A 158 -19.66 -9.19 0.31
N LEU A 159 -20.86 -8.96 0.84
CA LEU A 159 -21.65 -9.97 1.56
C LEU A 159 -22.61 -10.77 0.65
N ARG A 160 -22.55 -10.60 -0.68
CA ARG A 160 -23.43 -11.33 -1.63
C ARG A 160 -23.07 -12.80 -1.79
N THR A 161 -21.80 -13.14 -1.54
CA THR A 161 -21.26 -14.48 -1.67
C THR A 161 -20.26 -14.74 -0.54
N SER A 162 -19.71 -15.95 -0.47
CA SER A 162 -18.60 -16.23 0.42
C SER A 162 -17.27 -15.56 0.01
N GLN A 163 -17.22 -14.92 -1.17
CA GLN A 163 -16.02 -14.29 -1.71
C GLN A 163 -16.10 -12.77 -1.56
N PHE A 164 -15.14 -12.18 -0.84
CA PHE A 164 -15.11 -10.73 -0.58
C PHE A 164 -14.78 -9.86 -1.80
N LEU A 165 -14.18 -10.46 -2.84
CA LEU A 165 -13.63 -9.76 -4.01
C LEU A 165 -14.60 -8.72 -4.61
N GLN A 166 -15.89 -9.05 -4.72
CA GLN A 166 -16.89 -8.17 -5.32
C GLN A 166 -16.99 -6.82 -4.60
N GLY A 167 -16.91 -6.79 -3.28
CA GLY A 167 -16.97 -5.56 -2.49
C GLY A 167 -15.61 -4.95 -2.19
N LYS A 168 -14.51 -5.56 -2.66
CA LYS A 168 -13.13 -5.15 -2.34
C LYS A 168 -12.34 -4.69 -3.56
N ALA A 169 -12.86 -4.85 -4.78
CA ALA A 169 -12.10 -4.60 -6.01
C ALA A 169 -12.62 -3.42 -6.87
N PHE A 170 -13.41 -2.50 -6.31
CA PHE A 170 -13.85 -1.32 -7.07
C PHE A 170 -12.65 -0.42 -7.42
N GLU A 171 -12.71 0.18 -8.61
CA GLU A 171 -11.67 1.09 -9.07
C GLU A 171 -11.58 2.34 -8.19
N ALA A 172 -10.37 2.86 -8.03
CA ALA A 172 -10.09 4.11 -7.34
C ALA A 172 -10.69 4.24 -5.93
N ALA A 173 -10.67 3.16 -5.15
CA ALA A 173 -11.32 3.10 -3.83
C ALA A 173 -10.33 2.92 -2.68
N THR A 174 -9.06 2.62 -2.92
CA THR A 174 -8.11 2.15 -1.90
C THR A 174 -6.91 3.08 -1.79
N PRO A 175 -6.98 4.08 -0.91
CA PRO A 175 -5.82 4.89 -0.55
C PRO A 175 -4.69 4.04 0.00
N VAL A 176 -3.48 4.26 -0.51
CA VAL A 176 -2.23 3.64 -0.02
C VAL A 176 -1.16 4.73 0.11
N GLY A 177 -0.46 4.76 1.24
CA GLY A 177 0.61 5.73 1.50
C GLY A 177 0.39 6.54 2.79
N PRO A 178 0.91 7.78 2.89
CA PRO A 178 1.70 8.50 1.88
C PRO A 178 3.11 7.95 1.70
N TYR A 179 3.62 7.20 2.69
CA TYR A 179 5.01 6.76 2.72
C TYR A 179 5.13 5.25 2.87
N LEU A 180 6.20 4.71 2.30
CA LEU A 180 6.86 3.51 2.81
C LEU A 180 7.84 3.93 3.90
N VAL A 181 7.73 3.33 5.07
CA VAL A 181 8.67 3.48 6.19
C VAL A 181 9.47 2.18 6.31
N THR A 182 10.79 2.25 6.22
CA THR A 182 11.63 1.04 6.30
C THR A 182 11.67 0.47 7.72
N PRO A 183 11.94 -0.85 7.90
CA PRO A 183 11.82 -1.52 9.20
C PRO A 183 12.69 -0.94 10.32
N ASP A 184 13.80 -0.27 10.01
CA ASP A 184 14.69 0.39 10.98
C ASP A 184 14.09 1.66 11.61
N GLU A 185 12.97 2.17 11.10
CA GLU A 185 12.26 3.36 11.63
C GLU A 185 10.99 3.04 12.44
N VAL A 186 10.66 1.76 12.64
CA VAL A 186 9.43 1.32 13.33
C VAL A 186 9.73 0.67 14.69
#